data_AF-A0A5N9CVQ9-F1
#
_entry.id   AF-A0A5N9CVQ9-F1
#
_cell.length_a   1.000
_cell.length_b   1.000
_cell.length_c   1.000
_cell.angle_alpha   90.00
_cell.angle_beta   90.00
_cell.angle_gamma   90.00
#
_symmetry.space_group_name_H-M   'P 1'
#
loop_
_entity.id
_entity.type
_entity.pdbx_description
1 polymer ?
#
loop_
_entity_poly.entity_id
_entity_poly.type
_entity_poly.pdbx_seq_one_letter_code
_entity_poly.pdbx_strand_id
1 'polypeptide(L)'
;MAISQLEQAMATLRLGLAEMRAKEDQMDALVNQFQTQLRRLPRQVVYGQTSLELSLTAMGEIEERLEDAIANRRRLLAIKDTATQELEALQLLKRVDEARSKLASLKNGSSADEEIQAEIRQLEDFIAANSRQAEQAITERFKERTERTNGDRAAS
;
A
#
# COMPACT_ATOMS: atom_id res chain seq x y z
N MET A 1 9.17 5.32 26.05
CA MET A 1 8.33 6.31 25.35
C MET A 1 8.22 6.09 23.83
N ALA A 2 9.22 5.50 23.14
CA ALA A 2 9.16 5.24 21.70
C ALA A 2 8.13 4.19 21.23
N ILE A 3 7.89 3.13 22.04
CA ILE A 3 6.92 2.06 21.69
C ILE A 3 5.50 2.61 21.50
N SER A 4 5.09 3.56 22.36
CA SER A 4 3.75 4.16 22.28
C SER A 4 3.53 4.97 21.00
N GLN A 5 4.56 5.65 20.49
CA GLN A 5 4.45 6.42 19.24
C GLN A 5 4.41 5.51 18.01
N LEU A 6 5.20 4.43 18.00
CA LEU A 6 5.16 3.42 16.94
C LEU A 6 3.79 2.74 16.87
N GLU A 7 3.25 2.33 18.02
CA GLU A 7 1.93 1.70 18.08
C GLU A 7 0.81 2.66 17.66
N GLN A 8 0.92 3.93 18.05
CA GLN A 8 -0.01 4.97 17.60
C GLN A 8 0.07 5.20 16.09
N ALA A 9 1.28 5.27 15.50
CA ALA A 9 1.45 5.40 14.06
C ALA A 9 0.86 4.21 13.29
N MET A 10 1.11 2.98 13.76
CA MET A 10 0.51 1.77 13.20
C MET A 10 -1.02 1.75 13.33
N ALA A 11 -1.58 2.23 14.44
CA ALA A 11 -3.02 2.33 14.63
C ALA A 11 -3.64 3.32 13.64
N THR A 12 -3.02 4.48 13.46
CA THR A 12 -3.43 5.49 12.46
C THR A 12 -3.39 4.92 11.05
N LEU A 13 -2.32 4.21 10.66
CA LEU A 13 -2.22 3.58 9.34
C LEU A 13 -3.28 2.50 9.13
N ARG A 14 -3.59 1.69 10.14
CA ARG A 14 -4.65 0.68 10.04
C ARG A 14 -6.03 1.30 9.85
N LEU A 15 -6.32 2.37 10.59
CA LEU A 15 -7.57 3.11 10.42
C LEU A 15 -7.64 3.73 9.02
N GLY A 16 -6.58 4.41 8.57
CA GLY A 16 -6.50 4.98 7.24
C GLY A 16 -6.65 3.94 6.13
N LEU A 17 -6.04 2.75 6.27
CA LEU A 17 -6.21 1.66 5.32
C LEU A 17 -7.64 1.12 5.27
N ALA A 18 -8.36 1.10 6.41
CA ALA A 18 -9.76 0.72 6.42
C ALA A 18 -10.63 1.75 5.68
N GLU A 19 -10.37 3.04 5.87
CA GLU A 19 -11.03 4.11 5.12
C GLU A 19 -10.72 4.03 3.62
N MET A 20 -9.47 3.77 3.24
CA MET A 20 -9.06 3.60 1.84
C MET A 20 -9.76 2.41 1.18
N ARG A 21 -9.93 1.28 1.89
CA ARG A 21 -10.67 0.12 1.39
C ARG A 21 -12.14 0.46 1.15
N ALA A 22 -12.81 1.11 2.11
CA ALA A 22 -14.19 1.55 1.92
C ALA A 22 -14.33 2.52 0.74
N LYS A 23 -13.34 3.40 0.55
CA LYS A 23 -13.32 4.33 -0.58
C LYS A 23 -13.09 3.63 -1.92
N GLU A 24 -12.28 2.59 -1.94
CA GLU A 24 -12.04 1.76 -3.13
C GLU A 24 -13.32 1.05 -3.56
N ASP A 25 -14.02 0.39 -2.63
CA ASP A 25 -15.31 -0.27 -2.91
C ASP A 25 -16.33 0.74 -3.47
N GLN A 26 -16.38 1.95 -2.90
CA GLN A 26 -17.23 3.03 -3.41
C GLN A 26 -16.88 3.41 -4.86
N MET A 27 -15.58 3.55 -5.17
CA MET A 27 -15.13 3.92 -6.51
C MET A 27 -15.39 2.81 -7.53
N ASP A 28 -15.21 1.54 -7.15
CA ASP A 28 -15.55 0.39 -7.98
C ASP A 28 -17.03 0.34 -8.31
N ALA A 29 -17.90 0.64 -7.33
CA ALA A 29 -19.33 0.74 -7.56
C ALA A 29 -19.67 1.87 -8.56
N LEU A 30 -19.05 3.05 -8.43
CA LEU A 30 -19.27 4.18 -9.34
C LEU A 30 -18.81 3.86 -10.77
N VAL A 31 -17.62 3.28 -10.93
CA VAL A 31 -17.09 2.88 -12.24
C VAL A 31 -18.05 1.89 -12.92
N ASN A 32 -18.49 0.86 -12.19
CA ASN A 32 -19.43 -0.13 -12.72
C ASN A 32 -20.78 0.49 -13.09
N GLN A 33 -21.26 1.45 -12.29
CA GLN A 33 -22.50 2.18 -12.57
C GLN A 33 -22.41 2.96 -13.87
N PHE A 34 -21.37 3.78 -14.06
CA PHE A 34 -21.20 4.59 -15.27
C PHE A 34 -21.04 3.71 -16.52
N GLN A 35 -20.25 2.64 -16.45
CA GLN A 35 -20.12 1.68 -17.54
C GLN A 35 -21.46 1.03 -17.91
N THR A 36 -22.28 0.72 -16.91
CA THR A 36 -23.63 0.16 -17.12
C THR A 36 -24.56 1.18 -17.77
N GLN A 37 -24.48 2.46 -17.37
CA GLN A 37 -25.27 3.53 -17.98
C GLN A 37 -24.89 3.73 -19.46
N LEU A 38 -23.60 3.82 -19.76
CA LEU A 38 -23.09 3.93 -21.14
C LEU A 38 -23.56 2.78 -22.03
N ARG A 39 -23.55 1.54 -21.51
CA ARG A 39 -24.00 0.36 -22.26
C ARG A 39 -25.50 0.39 -22.59
N ARG A 40 -26.32 1.13 -21.83
CA ARG A 40 -27.77 1.17 -21.99
C ARG A 40 -28.24 2.25 -22.97
N LEU A 41 -27.55 3.39 -23.02
CA LEU A 41 -27.95 4.56 -23.81
C LEU A 41 -28.15 4.26 -25.32
N PRO A 42 -27.25 3.52 -26.00
CA PRO A 42 -27.45 3.19 -27.41
C PRO A 42 -28.76 2.42 -27.67
N ARG A 43 -29.13 1.50 -26.77
CA ARG A 43 -30.38 0.76 -26.91
C ARG A 43 -31.60 1.67 -26.77
N GLN A 44 -31.54 2.66 -25.87
CA GLN A 44 -32.62 3.62 -25.67
C GLN A 44 -32.86 4.46 -26.93
N VAL A 45 -31.79 4.88 -27.62
CA VAL A 45 -31.89 5.59 -28.91
C VAL A 45 -32.50 4.71 -29.99
N VAL A 46 -32.00 3.46 -30.15
CA VAL A 46 -32.49 2.52 -31.17
C VAL A 46 -33.99 2.23 -31.03
N TYR A 47 -34.48 2.11 -29.79
CA TYR A 47 -35.89 1.88 -29.51
C TYR A 47 -36.72 3.16 -29.39
N GLY A 48 -36.17 4.32 -29.75
CA GLY A 48 -36.88 5.61 -29.76
C GLY A 48 -37.29 6.12 -28.37
N GLN A 49 -36.67 5.62 -27.30
CA GLN A 49 -36.96 6.04 -25.91
C GLN A 49 -36.29 7.37 -25.56
N THR A 50 -35.27 7.79 -26.31
CA THR A 50 -34.52 9.05 -26.12
C THR A 50 -34.01 9.52 -27.48
N SER A 51 -33.92 10.84 -27.69
CA SER A 51 -33.36 11.37 -28.93
C SER A 51 -31.86 11.11 -29.03
N LEU A 52 -31.34 11.04 -30.25
CA LEU A 52 -29.90 10.87 -30.50
C LEU A 52 -29.08 11.97 -29.81
N GLU A 53 -29.45 13.24 -30.00
CA GLU A 53 -28.76 14.39 -29.40
C GLU A 53 -28.70 14.31 -27.87
N LEU A 54 -29.83 14.02 -27.21
CA LEU A 54 -29.86 13.88 -25.76
C LEU A 54 -28.98 12.71 -25.28
N SER A 55 -28.99 11.60 -26.02
CA SER A 55 -28.15 10.45 -25.68
C SER A 55 -26.67 10.74 -25.88
N LEU A 56 -26.26 11.44 -26.94
CA LEU A 56 -24.85 11.79 -27.17
C LEU A 56 -24.34 12.74 -26.09
N THR A 57 -25.11 13.77 -25.72
CA THR A 57 -24.77 14.66 -24.60
C THR A 57 -24.63 13.87 -23.29
N ALA A 58 -25.60 13.02 -22.97
CA ALA A 58 -25.55 12.20 -21.76
C ALA A 58 -24.35 11.23 -21.76
N MET A 59 -24.02 10.64 -22.90
CA MET A 59 -22.85 9.77 -23.03
C MET A 59 -21.56 10.53 -22.73
N GLY A 60 -21.37 11.72 -23.32
CA GLY A 60 -20.18 12.54 -23.07
C GLY A 60 -20.02 12.91 -21.59
N GLU A 61 -21.09 13.33 -20.93
CA GLU A 61 -21.06 13.64 -19.49
C GLU A 61 -20.73 12.42 -18.62
N ILE A 62 -21.25 11.23 -18.97
CA ILE A 62 -20.95 10.00 -18.22
C ILE A 62 -19.52 9.55 -18.48
N GLU A 63 -19.01 9.69 -19.70
CA GLU A 63 -17.62 9.37 -20.07
C GLU A 63 -16.62 10.23 -19.28
N GLU A 64 -16.85 11.54 -19.21
CA GLU A 64 -16.01 12.46 -18.41
C GLU A 64 -15.99 12.04 -16.93
N ARG A 65 -17.15 11.79 -16.35
CA ARG A 65 -17.27 11.34 -14.95
C ARG A 65 -16.64 9.96 -14.71
N LEU A 66 -16.71 9.08 -15.70
CA LEU A 66 -16.07 7.75 -15.64
C LEU A 66 -14.55 7.89 -15.66
N GLU A 67 -14.01 8.73 -16.53
CA GLU A 67 -12.57 9.00 -16.61
C GLU A 67 -12.05 9.56 -15.28
N ASP A 68 -12.75 10.55 -14.71
CA ASP A 68 -12.43 11.11 -13.40
C ASP A 68 -12.47 10.06 -12.28
N ALA A 69 -13.49 9.20 -12.27
CA ALA A 69 -13.61 8.11 -11.29
C ALA A 69 -12.44 7.12 -11.41
N ILE A 70 -12.06 6.74 -12.64
CA ILE A 70 -10.91 5.85 -12.89
C ILE A 70 -9.60 6.50 -12.44
N ALA A 71 -9.38 7.78 -12.76
CA ALA A 71 -8.20 8.52 -12.36
C ALA A 71 -8.09 8.61 -10.83
N ASN A 72 -9.18 8.92 -10.15
CA ASN A 72 -9.22 9.00 -8.69
C ASN A 72 -9.00 7.63 -8.04
N ARG A 73 -9.58 6.56 -8.60
CA ARG A 73 -9.32 5.18 -8.15
C ARG A 73 -7.84 4.83 -8.26
N ARG A 74 -7.19 5.16 -9.37
CA ARG A 74 -5.75 4.92 -9.56
C ARG A 74 -4.91 5.67 -8.51
N ARG A 75 -5.24 6.93 -8.24
CA ARG A 75 -4.57 7.73 -7.20
C ARG A 75 -4.76 7.12 -5.81
N LEU A 76 -5.98 6.69 -5.48
CA LEU A 76 -6.28 6.02 -4.22
C LEU A 76 -5.46 4.74 -4.03
N LEU A 77 -5.35 3.91 -5.07
CA LEU A 77 -4.55 2.68 -5.00
C LEU A 77 -3.08 2.98 -4.73
N ALA A 78 -2.50 3.99 -5.39
CA ALA A 78 -1.11 4.38 -5.12
C ALA A 78 -0.89 4.83 -3.66
N ILE A 79 -1.86 5.55 -3.09
CA ILE A 79 -1.82 5.96 -1.67
C ILE A 79 -1.95 4.74 -0.75
N LYS A 80 -2.88 3.82 -1.06
CA LYS A 80 -3.11 2.59 -0.30
C LYS A 80 -1.89 1.69 -0.30
N ASP A 81 -1.23 1.54 -1.45
CA ASP A 81 0.01 0.75 -1.58
C ASP A 81 1.11 1.35 -0.70
N THR A 82 1.27 2.67 -0.74
CA THR A 82 2.24 3.40 0.11
C THR A 82 1.94 3.19 1.60
N ALA A 83 0.68 3.34 2.02
CA ALA A 83 0.28 3.13 3.41
C ALA A 83 0.45 1.68 3.87
N THR A 84 0.24 0.72 2.97
CA THR A 84 0.45 -0.71 3.26
C THR A 84 1.92 -1.01 3.48
N GLN A 85 2.80 -0.53 2.61
CA GLN A 85 4.25 -0.68 2.75
C GLN A 85 4.77 -0.05 4.04
N GLU A 86 4.30 1.13 4.40
CA GLU A 86 4.68 1.80 5.65
C GLU A 86 4.24 0.99 6.88
N LEU A 87 3.01 0.47 6.87
CA LEU A 87 2.52 -0.36 7.97
C LEU A 87 3.35 -1.65 8.12
N GLU A 88 3.68 -2.31 7.01
CA GLU A 88 4.54 -3.50 7.00
C GLU A 88 5.93 -3.19 7.57
N ALA A 89 6.53 -2.06 7.19
CA ALA A 89 7.82 -1.61 7.70
C ALA A 89 7.80 -1.38 9.22
N LEU A 90 6.79 -0.69 9.73
CA LEU A 90 6.63 -0.45 11.18
C LEU A 90 6.37 -1.75 11.95
N GLN A 91 5.61 -2.69 11.38
CA GLN A 91 5.39 -4.01 11.97
C GLN A 91 6.68 -4.82 12.03
N LEU A 92 7.53 -4.74 11.00
CA LEU A 92 8.82 -5.40 10.99
C LEU A 92 9.75 -4.83 12.06
N LEU A 93 9.79 -3.49 12.17
CA LEU A 93 10.57 -2.81 13.20
C LEU A 93 10.18 -3.28 14.61
N LYS A 94 8.87 -3.33 14.89
CA LYS A 94 8.37 -3.84 16.17
C LYS A 94 8.82 -5.28 16.45
N ARG A 95 8.72 -6.18 15.46
CA ARG A 95 9.15 -7.59 15.60
C ARG A 95 10.64 -7.73 15.87
N VAL A 96 11.48 -6.90 15.24
CA VAL A 96 12.93 -6.89 15.46
C VAL A 96 13.25 -6.40 16.87
N ASP A 97 12.58 -5.34 17.35
CA ASP A 97 12.77 -4.84 18.71
C ASP A 97 12.34 -5.86 19.77
N GLU A 98 11.22 -6.56 19.55
CA GLU A 98 10.75 -7.66 20.40
C GLU A 98 11.75 -8.83 20.40
N ALA A 99 12.27 -9.22 19.23
CA ALA A 99 13.28 -10.28 19.12
C ALA A 99 14.58 -9.91 19.85
N ARG A 100 15.03 -8.65 19.75
CA ARG A 100 16.22 -8.15 20.47
C ARG A 100 16.01 -8.16 21.98
N SER A 101 14.84 -7.72 22.45
CA SER A 101 14.48 -7.74 23.87
C SER A 101 14.48 -9.17 24.42
N LYS A 102 13.84 -10.10 23.70
CA LYS A 102 13.80 -11.52 24.07
C LYS A 102 15.18 -12.17 24.08
N LEU A 103 16.01 -11.87 23.07
CA LEU A 103 17.39 -12.34 23.00
C LEU A 103 18.21 -11.86 24.21
N ALA A 104 18.07 -10.58 24.59
CA ALA A 104 18.76 -10.03 25.75
C ALA A 104 18.30 -10.71 27.06
N SER A 105 16.99 -10.94 27.22
CA SER A 105 16.46 -11.68 28.37
C SER A 105 16.98 -13.11 28.46
N LEU A 106 17.03 -13.84 27.34
CA LEU A 106 17.52 -15.22 27.29
C LEU A 106 19.03 -15.32 27.53
N LYS A 107 19.82 -14.37 27.02
CA LYS A 107 21.28 -14.31 27.29
C LYS A 107 21.61 -13.97 28.75
N ASN A 108 20.76 -13.20 29.41
CA ASN A 108 20.94 -12.83 30.82
C ASN A 108 20.50 -13.94 31.79
N GLY A 109 19.67 -14.88 31.35
CA GLY A 109 19.36 -16.11 32.10
C GLY A 109 20.46 -17.16 31.91
N SER A 110 20.85 -17.85 32.98
CA SER A 110 21.83 -18.96 32.91
C SER A 110 21.36 -20.01 31.90
N SER A 111 22.09 -20.15 30.80
CA SER A 111 21.65 -20.80 29.56
C SER A 111 22.42 -22.09 29.30
N ALA A 112 22.25 -23.07 30.18
CA ALA A 112 22.76 -24.44 30.00
C ALA A 112 21.78 -25.35 29.23
N ASP A 113 20.56 -24.88 29.00
CA ASP A 113 19.52 -25.65 28.34
C ASP A 113 19.67 -25.57 26.80
N GLU A 114 19.70 -26.72 26.13
CA GLU A 114 19.88 -26.81 24.67
C GLU A 114 18.71 -26.15 23.92
N GLU A 115 17.50 -26.17 24.49
CA GLU A 115 16.31 -25.57 23.92
C GLU A 115 16.40 -24.03 23.92
N ILE A 116 16.93 -23.45 25.01
CA ILE A 116 17.21 -22.01 25.14
C ILE A 116 18.31 -21.58 24.15
N GLN A 117 19.35 -22.42 23.97
CA GLN A 117 20.42 -22.15 23.01
C GLN A 117 19.93 -22.20 21.55
N ALA A 118 19.02 -23.13 21.23
CA ALA A 118 18.39 -23.19 19.91
C ALA A 118 17.53 -21.94 19.64
N GLU A 119 16.77 -21.48 20.63
CA GLU A 119 15.95 -20.26 20.52
C GLU A 119 16.80 -19.00 20.36
N ILE A 120 17.92 -18.89 21.08
CA ILE A 120 18.89 -17.80 20.92
C ILE A 120 19.39 -17.72 19.46
N ARG A 121 19.79 -18.85 18.87
CA ARG A 121 20.27 -18.90 17.48
C ARG A 121 19.20 -18.47 16.49
N GLN A 122 17.95 -18.94 16.68
CA GLN A 122 16.83 -18.55 15.81
C GLN A 122 16.56 -17.04 15.85
N LEU A 123 16.62 -16.42 17.03
CA LEU A 123 16.42 -14.98 17.18
C LEU A 123 17.58 -14.19 16.56
N GLU A 124 18.82 -14.65 16.72
CA GLU A 124 20.01 -14.05 16.08
C GLU A 124 19.92 -14.11 14.55
N ASP A 125 19.56 -15.27 14.00
CA ASP A 125 19.38 -15.47 12.56
C ASP A 125 18.28 -14.56 12.01
N PHE A 126 17.15 -14.44 12.73
CA PHE A 126 16.06 -13.53 12.37
C PHE A 126 16.52 -12.07 12.34
N ILE A 127 17.22 -11.60 13.38
CA ILE A 127 17.71 -10.21 13.44
C ILE A 127 18.74 -9.95 12.34
N ALA A 128 19.66 -10.89 12.10
CA ALA A 128 20.69 -10.76 11.08
C ALA A 128 20.11 -10.77 9.66
N ALA A 129 19.09 -11.58 9.39
CA ALA A 129 18.38 -11.57 8.11
C ALA A 129 17.69 -10.22 7.85
N ASN A 130 16.96 -9.70 8.85
CA ASN A 130 16.29 -8.40 8.74
C ASN A 130 17.26 -7.23 8.58
N SER A 131 18.40 -7.26 9.29
CA SER A 131 19.45 -6.24 9.14
C SER A 131 20.03 -6.22 7.73
N ARG A 132 20.32 -7.40 7.15
CA ARG A 132 20.80 -7.52 5.76
C ARG A 132 19.78 -7.02 4.76
N GLN A 133 18.51 -7.35 4.95
CA GLN A 133 17.43 -6.88 4.08
C GLN A 133 17.28 -5.35 4.13
N ALA A 134 17.39 -4.74 5.32
CA ALA A 134 17.38 -3.29 5.47
C ALA A 134 18.56 -2.62 4.74
N GLU A 135 19.76 -3.20 4.84
CA GLU A 135 20.95 -2.72 4.15
C GLU A 135 20.81 -2.79 2.61
N GLN A 136 20.26 -3.89 2.09
CA GLN A 136 19.96 -4.06 0.67
C GLN A 136 18.95 -3.02 0.17
N ALA A 137 17.84 -2.83 0.91
CA ALA A 137 16.81 -1.85 0.55
C ALA A 137 17.35 -0.41 0.53
N ILE A 138 18.25 -0.05 1.45
CA ILE A 138 18.91 1.26 1.45
C ILE A 138 19.83 1.40 0.22
N THR A 139 20.58 0.34 -0.10
CA THR A 139 21.49 0.31 -1.24
C THR A 139 20.75 0.42 -2.57
N GLU A 140 19.63 -0.28 -2.74
CA GLU A 140 18.77 -0.20 -3.93
C GLU A 140 18.18 1.19 -4.10
N ARG A 141 17.61 1.77 -3.03
CA ARG A 141 17.09 3.15 -3.07
C ARG A 141 18.17 4.19 -3.39
N PHE A 142 19.41 3.97 -2.93
CA PHE A 142 20.53 4.84 -3.26
C PHE A 142 20.90 4.74 -4.74
N LYS A 143 20.94 3.51 -5.31
CA LYS A 143 21.19 3.27 -6.73
C LYS A 143 20.12 3.91 -7.61
N GLU A 144 18.84 3.68 -7.31
CA GLU A 144 17.72 4.30 -8.02
C GLU A 144 17.80 5.83 -8.01
N ARG A 145 18.19 6.43 -6.88
CA ARG A 145 18.39 7.88 -6.77
C ARG A 145 19.55 8.36 -7.64
N THR A 146 20.71 7.69 -7.61
CA THR A 146 21.85 8.06 -8.46
C THR A 146 21.58 7.87 -9.95
N GLU A 147 20.85 6.84 -10.32
CA GLU A 147 20.45 6.57 -11.71
C GLU A 147 19.46 7.61 -12.23
N ARG A 148 18.45 8.00 -11.43
CA ARG A 148 17.57 9.14 -11.77
C ARG A 148 18.33 10.44 -11.96
N THR A 149 19.27 10.73 -11.06
CA THR A 149 20.04 11.98 -11.09
C THR A 149 21.01 12.03 -12.29
N ASN A 150 21.54 10.88 -12.71
CA ASN A 150 22.38 10.78 -13.91
C ASN A 150 21.55 10.75 -15.20
N GLY A 151 20.35 10.18 -15.18
CA GLY A 151 19.41 10.19 -16.31
C GLY A 151 18.94 11.60 -16.66
N ASP A 152 18.60 12.43 -15.66
CA ASP A 152 18.22 13.84 -15.88
C ASP A 152 19.37 14.69 -16.44
N ARG A 153 20.63 14.38 -16.10
CA ARG A 153 21.81 15.06 -16.63
C ARG A 153 22.18 14.66 -18.06
N ALA A 154 21.77 13.47 -18.50
CA ALA A 154 22.03 12.99 -19.87
C ALA A 154 20.95 13.43 -20.87
N ALA A 155 19.81 13.90 -20.39
CA ALA A 155 18.69 14.39 -21.20
C ALA A 155 18.64 15.93 -21.34
N SER A 156 19.65 16.64 -20.83
CA SER A 156 19.81 18.11 -20.94
C SER A 156 20.84 18.51 -21.99
#